data_AF-A0A1H5WV25-F1
#
_entry.id   AF-A0A1H5WV25-F1
#
_cell.length_a   1.000
_cell.length_b   1.000
_cell.length_c   1.000
_cell.angle_alpha   90.00
_cell.angle_beta   90.00
_cell.angle_gamma   90.00
#
_symmetry.space_group_name_H-M   'P 1'
#
loop_
_entity.id
_entity.type
_entity.pdbx_description
1 polymer ?
#
loop_
_entity_poly.entity_id
_entity_poly.type
_entity_poly.pdbx_seq_one_letter_code
_entity_poly.pdbx_strand_id
1 'polypeptide(L)' 'MTNDCNPAKRIPAADVRQLCGGVSDMTLWRWLHHDDLNFPRPIYIGRRRYWREADVIAWLEAQEVAA' A
#
# COMPACT_ATOMS: atom_id res chain seq x y z
N MET A 1 12.40 15.14 -14.96
CA MET A 1 11.33 14.21 -14.50
C MET A 1 11.50 14.08 -12.99
N THR A 2 11.02 15.07 -12.23
CA THR A 2 11.02 14.97 -10.77
C THR A 2 9.87 14.05 -10.39
N ASN A 3 10.20 12.84 -9.95
CA ASN A 3 9.26 11.96 -9.29
C ASN A 3 9.04 12.54 -7.89
N ASP A 4 8.24 13.60 -7.81
CA ASP A 4 7.85 14.23 -6.57
C ASP A 4 6.97 13.24 -5.80
N CYS A 5 7.60 12.39 -4.98
CA CYS A 5 6.97 11.51 -4.02
C CYS A 5 6.24 12.38 -2.99
N ASN A 6 5.07 12.92 -3.35
CA ASN A 6 4.28 13.75 -2.46
C ASN A 6 3.81 12.85 -1.30
N PRO A 7 4.33 13.03 -0.07
CA PRO A 7 4.04 12.12 1.05
C PRO A 7 2.57 12.19 1.48
N ALA A 8 1.84 13.21 1.05
CA ALA A 8 0.39 13.35 1.28
C ALA A 8 -0.46 12.67 0.20
N LYS A 9 0.14 12.15 -0.88
CA LYS A 9 -0.60 11.49 -1.97
C LYS A 9 -1.29 10.23 -1.45
N ARG A 10 -2.59 10.19 -1.67
CA ARG A 10 -3.46 9.07 -1.29
C ARG A 10 -3.85 8.29 -2.53
N ILE A 11 -3.55 7.00 -2.52
CA ILE A 11 -3.84 6.10 -3.62
C ILE A 11 -4.98 5.13 -3.24
N PRO A 12 -5.94 4.87 -4.14
CA PRO A 12 -7.02 3.90 -3.91
C PRO A 12 -6.49 2.46 -3.93
N ALA A 13 -7.31 1.51 -3.48
CA ALA A 13 -6.97 0.08 -3.47
C ALA A 13 -6.48 -0.46 -4.83
N ALA A 14 -7.03 0.04 -5.94
CA ALA A 14 -6.63 -0.38 -7.28
C ALA A 14 -5.16 -0.01 -7.59
N ASP A 15 -4.75 1.19 -7.21
CA ASP A 15 -3.40 1.68 -7.44
C ASP A 15 -2.40 1.00 -6.50
N VAL A 16 -2.78 0.75 -5.25
CA VAL A 16 -1.98 -0.06 -4.30
C VAL A 16 -1.70 -1.44 -4.88
N ARG A 17 -2.73 -2.09 -5.45
CA ARG A 17 -2.59 -3.40 -6.07
C ARG A 17 -1.61 -3.39 -7.25
N GLN A 18 -1.68 -2.36 -8.09
CA GLN A 18 -0.74 -2.18 -9.21
C GLN A 18 0.69 -1.93 -8.71
N LEU A 19 0.85 -1.07 -7.71
CA LEU A 19 2.13 -0.75 -7.10
C LEU A 19 2.84 -1.98 -6.52
N CYS A 20 2.08 -2.90 -5.92
CA CYS A 20 2.59 -4.17 -5.40
C CYS A 20 2.79 -5.26 -6.48
N GLY A 21 2.84 -4.91 -7.77
CA GLY A 21 3.05 -5.87 -8.87
C GLY A 21 1.76 -6.50 -9.44
N GLY A 22 0.62 -5.82 -9.32
CA GLY A 22 -0.65 -6.26 -9.91
C GLY A 22 -1.42 -7.30 -9.08
N VAL A 23 -1.30 -7.27 -7.75
CA VAL A 23 -1.93 -8.25 -6.85
C VAL A 23 -3.46 -8.18 -6.84
N SER A 24 -4.11 -9.26 -6.41
CA SER A 24 -5.57 -9.32 -6.26
C SER A 24 -6.06 -8.61 -4.99
N ASP A 25 -7.31 -8.17 -4.96
CA ASP A 25 -7.91 -7.56 -3.76
C ASP A 25 -7.92 -8.53 -2.57
N MET A 26 -8.03 -9.85 -2.84
CA MET A 26 -7.93 -10.90 -1.82
C MET A 26 -6.54 -10.96 -1.18
N THR A 27 -5.47 -10.71 -1.94
CA THR A 27 -4.10 -10.64 -1.42
C THR A 27 -3.96 -9.43 -0.51
N LEU A 28 -4.45 -8.27 -0.96
CA LEU A 28 -4.49 -7.05 -0.16
C LEU A 28 -5.31 -7.26 1.14
N TRP A 29 -6.45 -7.94 1.05
CA TRP A 29 -7.25 -8.31 2.23
C TRP A 29 -6.46 -9.21 3.18
N ARG A 30 -5.76 -10.23 2.67
CA ARG A 30 -4.93 -11.13 3.49
C ARG A 30 -3.85 -10.34 4.22
N TRP A 31 -3.10 -9.47 3.54
CA TRP A 31 -2.08 -8.64 4.18
C TRP A 31 -2.63 -7.75 5.29
N LEU A 32 -3.86 -7.26 5.15
CA LEU A 32 -4.52 -6.48 6.21
C LEU A 32 -4.92 -7.31 7.45
N HIS A 33 -5.03 -8.64 7.31
CA HIS A 33 -5.42 -9.54 8.39
C HIS A 33 -4.24 -10.33 8.97
N HIS A 34 -3.07 -10.27 8.33
CA HIS A 34 -1.84 -10.87 8.83
C HIS A 34 -0.98 -9.77 9.47
N ASP A 35 -1.06 -9.65 10.79
CA ASP A 35 -0.26 -8.67 11.55
C ASP A 35 1.25 -8.87 11.37
N ASP A 36 1.70 -10.10 11.08
CA ASP A 36 3.12 -10.43 10.83
C ASP A 36 3.73 -9.61 9.69
N LEU A 37 2.91 -9.22 8.70
CA LEU A 37 3.37 -8.49 7.54
C LEU A 37 3.49 -6.99 7.77
N ASN A 38 2.98 -6.45 8.89
CA ASN A 38 3.02 -5.01 9.20
C ASN A 38 2.54 -4.11 8.04
N PHE A 39 1.57 -4.57 7.24
CA PHE A 39 1.08 -3.83 6.08
C PHE A 39 0.34 -2.55 6.51
N PRO A 40 0.54 -1.41 5.81
CA PRO A 40 -0.07 -0.14 6.21
C PRO A 40 -1.60 -0.18 6.19
N ARG A 41 -2.21 0.37 7.25
CA ARG A 41 -3.67 0.37 7.40
C ARG A 41 -4.33 1.40 6.46
N PRO A 42 -5.48 1.06 5.87
CA PRO A 42 -6.23 1.98 5.02
C PRO A 42 -6.84 3.12 5.81
N ILE A 43 -6.87 4.29 5.17
CA ILE A 43 -7.69 5.43 5.52
C ILE A 43 -9.02 5.30 4.78
N TYR A 44 -10.11 5.26 5.55
CA TYR A 44 -11.46 5.22 4.97
C TYR A 44 -11.96 6.64 4.69
N ILE A 45 -12.31 6.91 3.44
CA ILE A 45 -13.01 8.14 3.04
C ILE A 45 -14.33 7.71 2.42
N GLY A 46 -15.40 7.83 3.20
CA GLY A 46 -16.71 7.25 2.86
C GLY A 46 -16.63 5.71 2.81
N ARG A 47 -17.04 5.13 1.68
CA ARG A 47 -17.02 3.66 1.46
C ARG A 47 -15.73 3.16 0.80
N ARG A 48 -14.79 4.04 0.49
CA ARG A 48 -13.56 3.70 -0.25
C ARG A 48 -12.35 3.70 0.68
N ARG A 49 -11.43 2.78 0.40
CA ARG A 49 -10.15 2.62 1.10
C ARG A 49 -9.06 3.36 0.34
N TYR A 50 -8.27 4.13 1.06
CA TYR A 50 -7.12 4.87 0.55
C TYR A 50 -5.89 4.57 1.38
N TRP A 51 -4.72 4.58 0.77
CA TRP A 51 -3.43 4.44 1.44
C TRP A 51 -2.57 5.64 1.11
N ARG A 52 -1.65 5.99 2.01
CA ARG A 52 -0.57 6.90 1.64
C ARG A 52 0.39 6.14 0.74
N GLU A 53 0.71 6.74 -0.39
CA GLU A 53 1.66 6.13 -1.34
C GLU A 53 3.01 5.87 -0.69
N ALA A 54 3.51 6.83 0.10
CA ALA A 54 4.78 6.73 0.82
C ALA A 54 4.82 5.54 1.81
N ASP A 55 3.73 5.29 2.55
CA ASP A 55 3.68 4.18 3.52
C ASP A 55 3.74 2.82 2.81
N VAL A 56 3.10 2.70 1.64
CA VAL A 56 3.12 1.45 0.84
C VAL A 56 4.50 1.22 0.23
N ILE A 57 5.16 2.27 -0.27
CA ILE A 57 6.53 2.18 -0.80
C ILE A 57 7.51 1.78 0.31
N ALA A 58 7.46 2.46 1.47
CA ALA A 58 8.33 2.13 2.60
C ALA A 58 8.13 0.69 3.08
N TRP A 59 6.89 0.19 3.05
CA TRP A 59 6.60 -1.21 3.36
C TRP A 59 7.22 -2.17 2.34
N LEU A 60 7.14 -1.87 1.03
CA LEU A 60 7.78 -2.67 -0.02
C LEU A 60 9.31 -2.72 0.15
N GLU A 61 9.93 -1.57 0.38
CA GLU A 61 11.38 -1.48 0.63
C GLU A 61 11.79 -2.31 1.85
N ALA A 62 10.99 -2.30 2.92
CA ALA A 62 11.25 -3.10 4.11
C ALA A 62 11.17 -4.63 3.85
N GLN A 63 10.36 -5.07 2.89
CA GLN A 63 10.29 -6.49 2.50
C GLN A 63 11.49 -6.91 1.65
N GLU A 64 12.01 -6.04 0.77
CA GLU A 64 13.21 -6.34 -0.02
C GLU A 64 14.45 -6.52 0.85
N VAL A 65 14.55 -5.79 1.97
CA VAL A 65 15.69 -5.89 2.90
C VAL A 65 15.61 -7.13 3.81
N ALA A 66 14.42 -7.71 3.98
CA ALA A 66 14.21 -8.88 4.84
C ALA A 66 14.38 -10.23 4.12
N ALA A 67 14.58 -10.23 2.79
CA ALA A 67 14.78 -11.40 1.94
C ALA A 67 16.26 -11.67 1.62
#